data_AF-A0A8J5KT39-F1
#
_entry.id   AF-A0A8J5KT39-F1
#
_cell.length_a   1.000
_cell.length_b   1.000
_cell.length_c   1.000
_cell.angle_alpha   90.00
_cell.angle_beta   90.00
_cell.angle_gamma   90.00
#
_symmetry.space_group_name_H-M   'P 1'
#
loop_
_entity.id
_entity.type
_entity.pdbx_description
1 polymer ?
#
loop_
_entity_poly.entity_id
_entity_poly.type
_entity_poly.pdbx_seq_one_letter_code
_entity_poly.pdbx_strand_id
1 'polypeptide(L)'
;MEGILLFAMEHGSLSDLSASTFSLMDEDHTLANSVRFTLNQENMDSSVVGCMGCALRHNFYAYDMWTVRPRVVFCGYSIPHPSDNKVNIRVQTTGTISSSLSDPAKDVLKDALENLTQMCQLVRSTFGKTVDDFKVKNQ
;
A
#
# COMPACT_ATOMS: atom_id res chain seq x y z
N MET A 1 -22.65 6.49 0.18
CA MET A 1 -21.17 6.66 0.18
C MET A 1 -20.61 5.88 -1.02
N GLU A 2 -21.19 6.11 -2.19
CA GLU A 2 -21.05 5.34 -3.45
C GLU A 2 -20.80 6.32 -4.61
N GLY A 3 -20.09 7.43 -4.34
CA GLY A 3 -20.07 8.61 -5.23
C GLY A 3 -18.71 9.20 -5.54
N ILE A 4 -17.60 8.58 -5.12
CA ILE A 4 -16.25 9.15 -5.30
C ILE A 4 -15.32 8.28 -6.16
N LEU A 5 -15.70 7.06 -6.52
CA LEU A 5 -14.82 6.15 -7.25
C LEU A 5 -15.42 5.69 -8.56
N LEU A 6 -15.51 6.61 -9.52
CA LEU A 6 -15.47 6.22 -10.92
C LEU A 6 -14.03 5.79 -11.26
N PHE A 7 -13.63 4.60 -10.79
CA PHE A 7 -12.41 3.95 -11.25
C PHE A 7 -12.59 3.62 -12.73
N ALA A 8 -12.13 4.50 -13.62
CA ALA A 8 -11.91 4.14 -15.01
C ALA A 8 -10.70 3.20 -15.05
N MET A 9 -10.96 1.90 -14.90
CA MET A 9 -9.99 0.82 -15.09
C MET A 9 -9.72 0.71 -16.60
N GLU A 10 -8.88 1.62 -17.11
CA GLU A 10 -8.81 1.88 -18.55
C GLU A 10 -7.95 0.85 -19.30
N HIS A 11 -6.99 0.18 -18.65
CA HIS A 11 -6.19 -0.87 -19.31
C HIS A 11 -5.72 -1.97 -18.34
N GLY A 12 -6.53 -3.01 -18.21
CA GLY A 12 -6.11 -4.34 -17.78
C GLY A 12 -6.79 -5.36 -18.70
N SER A 13 -6.02 -6.25 -19.33
CA SER A 13 -6.61 -7.37 -20.06
C SER A 13 -7.45 -8.19 -19.07
N LEU A 14 -8.65 -8.63 -19.47
CA LEU A 14 -9.51 -9.53 -18.68
C LEU A 14 -8.75 -10.78 -18.19
N SER A 15 -7.60 -11.12 -18.82
CA SER A 15 -6.75 -12.27 -18.52
C SER A 15 -5.75 -12.08 -17.37
N ASP A 16 -5.29 -10.86 -17.06
CA ASP A 16 -4.11 -10.65 -16.20
C ASP A 16 -4.41 -9.70 -15.04
N LEU A 17 -4.75 -10.26 -13.89
CA LEU A 17 -5.11 -9.51 -12.68
C LEU A 17 -3.90 -8.97 -11.90
N SER A 18 -2.69 -9.41 -12.25
CA SER A 18 -1.44 -9.04 -11.57
C SER A 18 -0.92 -7.65 -11.96
N ALA A 19 -1.41 -7.07 -13.05
CA ALA A 19 -1.03 -5.73 -13.49
C ALA A 19 -2.28 -4.93 -13.86
N SER A 20 -2.41 -3.74 -13.29
CA SER A 20 -3.55 -2.86 -13.60
C SER A 20 -3.14 -1.39 -13.54
N THR A 21 -3.76 -0.60 -14.39
CA THR A 21 -3.63 0.86 -14.39
C THR A 21 -4.98 1.47 -13.99
N PHE A 22 -4.95 2.28 -12.96
CA PHE A 22 -6.11 2.95 -12.38
C PHE A 22 -6.05 4.45 -12.71
N SER A 23 -7.12 4.98 -13.28
CA SER A 23 -7.28 6.40 -13.49
C SER A 23 -8.11 7.01 -12.37
N LEU A 24 -7.52 7.93 -11.61
CA LEU A 24 -8.21 8.73 -10.60
C LEU A 24 -8.48 10.11 -11.18
N MET A 25 -9.76 10.52 -11.19
CA MET A 25 -10.21 11.83 -11.63
C MET A 25 -10.19 12.82 -10.47
N ASP A 26 -9.92 14.08 -10.76
CA ASP A 26 -9.87 15.20 -9.81
C ASP A 26 -8.83 15.05 -8.68
N GLU A 27 -7.82 14.20 -8.91
CA GLU A 27 -6.72 13.95 -7.97
C GLU A 27 -5.39 14.46 -8.54
N ASP A 28 -4.43 14.69 -7.65
CA ASP A 28 -3.13 15.29 -7.97
C ASP A 28 -1.94 14.50 -7.38
N HIS A 29 -0.76 15.12 -7.42
CA HIS A 29 0.46 14.56 -6.84
C HIS A 29 0.35 14.25 -5.34
N THR A 30 -0.54 14.94 -4.62
CA THR A 30 -0.67 14.81 -3.16
C THR A 30 -1.15 13.42 -2.80
N LEU A 31 -2.25 12.98 -3.39
CA LEU A 31 -2.75 11.62 -3.21
C LEU A 31 -1.81 10.60 -3.84
N ALA A 32 -1.34 10.87 -5.07
CA ALA A 32 -0.51 9.92 -5.82
C ALA A 32 0.81 9.57 -5.12
N ASN A 33 1.50 10.57 -4.56
CA ASN A 33 2.73 10.36 -3.80
C ASN A 33 2.48 9.61 -2.50
N SER A 34 1.36 9.90 -1.82
CA SER A 34 0.98 9.24 -0.57
C SER A 34 0.70 7.75 -0.81
N VAL A 35 -0.06 7.42 -1.85
CA VAL A 35 -0.38 6.03 -2.24
C VAL A 35 0.88 5.29 -2.69
N ARG A 36 1.74 5.93 -3.48
CA ARG A 36 3.04 5.38 -3.88
C ARG A 36 3.91 5.04 -2.68
N PHE A 37 3.92 5.88 -1.65
CA PHE A 37 4.68 5.63 -0.44
C PHE A 37 4.17 4.39 0.29
N THR A 38 2.85 4.29 0.49
CA THR A 38 2.25 3.12 1.16
C THR A 38 2.48 1.83 0.38
N LEU A 39 2.31 1.83 -0.94
CA LEU A 39 2.53 0.65 -1.78
C LEU A 39 3.98 0.15 -1.78
N ASN A 40 4.96 1.03 -1.60
CA ASN A 40 6.38 0.64 -1.49
C ASN A 40 6.76 0.13 -0.10
N GLN A 41 5.89 0.27 0.91
CA GLN A 41 6.14 -0.16 2.28
C GLN A 41 5.65 -1.58 2.60
N GLU A 42 4.95 -2.26 1.68
CA GLU A 42 4.35 -3.60 1.85
C GLU A 42 5.40 -4.74 1.98
N ASN A 43 6.46 -4.51 2.76
CA ASN A 43 7.55 -5.44 3.10
C ASN A 43 7.65 -5.76 4.60
N MET A 44 6.73 -5.27 5.43
CA MET A 44 6.62 -5.69 6.83
C MET A 44 5.43 -6.63 6.98
N ASP A 45 5.57 -7.83 6.42
CA ASP A 45 4.69 -8.92 6.81
C ASP A 45 4.96 -9.25 8.28
N SER A 46 4.11 -8.71 9.15
CA SER A 46 4.11 -8.98 10.58
C SER A 46 3.65 -10.40 10.91
N SER A 47 3.26 -11.22 9.91
CA SER A 47 2.94 -12.64 10.10
C SER A 47 4.17 -13.54 10.32
N VAL A 48 5.40 -13.01 10.15
CA VAL A 48 6.64 -13.69 10.58
C VAL A 48 7.04 -13.33 12.03
N VAL A 49 6.14 -12.71 12.82
CA VAL A 49 6.23 -12.79 14.30
C VAL A 49 5.59 -14.11 14.77
N GLY A 50 5.99 -15.21 14.11
CA GLY A 50 5.66 -16.57 14.50
C GLY A 50 6.71 -17.09 15.47
N CYS A 51 6.41 -16.97 16.77
CA CYS A 51 6.84 -17.79 17.90
C CYS A 51 8.10 -18.69 17.74
N MET A 52 9.06 -18.57 18.67
CA MET A 52 9.41 -19.61 19.66
C MET A 52 10.89 -19.57 20.06
N GLY A 53 11.13 -19.58 21.37
CA GLY A 53 12.44 -19.91 21.94
C GLY A 53 12.78 -21.38 21.68
N CYS A 54 13.55 -21.63 20.63
CA CYS A 54 14.15 -22.94 20.34
C CYS A 54 15.65 -22.75 20.17
N ALA A 55 16.37 -22.75 21.29
CA ALA A 55 17.81 -22.82 21.28
C ALA A 55 18.29 -24.17 20.71
N LEU A 56 19.45 -24.14 20.04
CA LEU A 56 20.38 -25.25 19.84
C LEU A 56 20.03 -26.33 18.81
N ARG A 57 20.45 -26.11 17.56
CA ARG A 57 21.23 -27.13 16.82
C ARG A 57 22.11 -26.48 15.75
N HIS A 58 23.41 -26.75 15.86
CA HIS A 58 24.48 -26.20 15.03
C HIS A 58 24.43 -26.69 13.58
N ASN A 59 24.82 -25.77 12.68
CA ASN A 59 25.45 -25.98 11.37
C ASN A 59 24.66 -26.71 10.28
N PHE A 60 23.89 -25.94 9.53
CA PHE A 60 23.93 -25.97 8.06
C PHE A 60 23.64 -24.54 7.58
N TYR A 61 24.46 -24.03 6.65
CA TYR A 61 24.49 -22.65 6.17
C TYR A 61 23.11 -22.04 5.94
N ALA A 62 22.59 -21.31 6.92
CA ALA A 62 21.54 -20.33 6.72
C ALA A 62 22.20 -19.11 6.08
N TYR A 63 22.41 -19.17 4.75
CA TYR A 63 22.37 -17.94 3.99
C TYR A 63 20.98 -17.38 4.25
N ASP A 64 20.98 -16.29 5.01
CA ASP A 64 19.88 -15.40 5.27
C ASP A 64 18.92 -15.40 4.08
N MET A 65 17.84 -16.18 4.19
CA MET A 65 16.75 -16.21 3.22
C MET A 65 15.92 -14.96 3.47
N TRP A 66 16.56 -13.80 3.29
CA TRP A 66 15.96 -12.48 3.21
C TRP A 66 15.25 -12.36 1.85
N THR A 67 14.39 -13.31 1.52
CA THR A 67 13.46 -13.10 0.40
C THR A 67 12.29 -12.31 0.94
N VAL A 68 12.53 -11.02 1.20
CA VAL A 68 11.44 -10.04 1.19
C VAL A 68 10.82 -10.16 -0.19
N ARG A 69 9.66 -10.81 -0.26
CA ARG A 69 8.84 -10.87 -1.47
C ARG A 69 7.86 -9.70 -1.36
N PRO A 70 8.20 -8.51 -1.89
CA PRO A 70 7.23 -7.44 -1.91
C PRO A 70 6.00 -7.92 -2.67
N ARG A 71 4.82 -7.73 -2.08
CA ARG A 71 3.54 -7.99 -2.77
C ARG A 71 3.46 -7.20 -4.09
N VAL A 72 4.15 -6.07 -4.16
CA VAL A 72 4.23 -5.16 -5.31
C VAL A 72 5.63 -5.16 -5.94
N VAL A 73 5.76 -5.54 -7.22
CA VAL A 73 7.03 -5.44 -7.96
C VAL A 73 7.29 -4.03 -8.50
N PHE A 74 6.22 -3.31 -8.83
CA PHE A 74 6.32 -1.98 -9.41
C PHE A 74 5.07 -1.16 -9.07
N CYS A 75 5.30 0.07 -8.61
CA CYS A 75 4.27 1.08 -8.54
C CYS A 75 4.79 2.42 -9.08
N GLY A 76 3.95 3.11 -9.83
CA GLY A 76 4.26 4.43 -10.38
C GLY A 76 3.00 5.18 -10.73
N TYR A 77 3.12 6.51 -10.86
CA TYR A 77 2.03 7.33 -11.35
C TYR A 77 2.53 8.33 -12.40
N SER A 78 1.62 8.76 -13.26
CA SER A 78 1.86 9.85 -14.21
C SER A 78 0.63 10.75 -14.31
N ILE A 79 0.88 12.04 -14.51
CA ILE A 79 -0.15 13.01 -14.88
C ILE A 79 -0.01 13.23 -16.39
N PRO A 80 -1.05 12.94 -17.18
CA PRO A 80 -0.97 13.01 -18.64
C PRO A 80 -0.73 14.44 -19.13
N HIS A 81 -1.33 15.42 -18.46
CA HIS A 81 -1.16 16.83 -18.77
C HIS A 81 -1.42 17.68 -17.51
N PRO A 82 -0.61 18.71 -17.20
CA PRO A 82 -0.79 19.53 -15.99
C PRO A 82 -2.11 20.31 -15.93
N SER A 83 -2.82 20.49 -17.05
CA SER A 83 -4.15 21.11 -17.07
C SER A 83 -5.31 20.13 -16.86
N ASP A 84 -5.05 18.84 -16.92
CA ASP A 84 -6.05 17.80 -16.63
C ASP A 84 -5.79 17.26 -15.23
N ASN A 85 -6.78 17.39 -14.35
CA ASN A 85 -6.75 16.83 -13.01
C ASN A 85 -7.06 15.32 -13.08
N LYS A 86 -6.16 14.55 -13.69
CA LYS A 86 -6.25 13.09 -13.79
C LYS A 86 -4.89 12.49 -13.43
N VAL A 87 -4.89 11.49 -12.55
CA VAL A 87 -3.69 10.72 -12.21
C VAL A 87 -3.87 9.28 -12.65
N ASN A 88 -2.89 8.77 -13.38
CA ASN A 88 -2.84 7.36 -13.76
C ASN A 88 -1.85 6.63 -12.85
N ILE A 89 -2.33 5.70 -12.03
CA ILE A 89 -1.52 4.88 -11.14
C ILE A 89 -1.40 3.48 -11.74
N ARG A 90 -0.17 3.01 -11.96
CA ARG A 90 0.10 1.66 -12.42
C ARG A 90 0.68 0.83 -11.29
N VAL A 91 0.05 -0.31 -11.02
CA VAL A 91 0.48 -1.27 -10.01
C VAL A 91 0.72 -2.62 -10.67
N GLN A 92 1.85 -3.23 -10.36
CA GLN A 92 2.19 -4.58 -10.76
C GLN A 92 2.53 -5.38 -9.50
N THR A 93 1.83 -6.49 -9.29
CA THR A 93 2.04 -7.39 -8.16
C THR A 93 2.97 -8.53 -8.56
N THR A 94 3.68 -9.08 -7.57
CA THR A 94 4.39 -10.34 -7.74
C THR A 94 3.31 -11.40 -7.90
N GLY A 95 3.00 -11.80 -9.14
CA GLY A 95 1.90 -12.73 -9.47
C GLY A 95 2.03 -14.16 -8.91
N THR A 96 2.83 -14.34 -7.87
CA THR A 96 3.14 -15.61 -7.22
C THR A 96 3.23 -15.40 -5.71
N ILE A 97 2.24 -15.88 -4.95
CA ILE A 97 2.45 -16.78 -3.81
C ILE A 97 1.11 -17.30 -3.27
N SER A 98 1.02 -18.63 -3.10
CA SER A 98 -0.06 -19.40 -2.47
C SER A 98 -1.22 -19.88 -3.37
N SER A 99 -0.92 -20.91 -4.17
CA SER A 99 -1.77 -22.09 -4.43
C SER A 99 -3.16 -22.02 -5.13
N SER A 100 -3.77 -20.88 -5.47
CA SER A 100 -4.89 -20.88 -6.48
C SER A 100 -5.39 -19.53 -7.03
N LEU A 101 -4.97 -18.36 -6.53
CA LEU A 101 -5.43 -17.09 -7.13
C LEU A 101 -4.35 -16.02 -6.95
N SER A 102 -3.93 -15.39 -8.05
CA SER A 102 -3.05 -14.22 -8.03
C SER A 102 -3.73 -13.09 -7.25
N ASP A 103 -3.02 -12.42 -6.32
CA ASP A 103 -3.51 -11.20 -5.66
C ASP A 103 -3.85 -10.15 -6.73
N PRO A 104 -5.13 -9.80 -6.91
CA PRO A 104 -5.52 -8.80 -7.88
C PRO A 104 -4.93 -7.45 -7.51
N ALA A 105 -4.36 -6.73 -8.48
CA ALA A 105 -3.78 -5.41 -8.25
C ALA A 105 -4.79 -4.41 -7.65
N LYS A 106 -6.09 -4.62 -7.87
CA LYS A 106 -7.18 -3.85 -7.25
C LYS A 106 -7.24 -4.00 -5.73
N ASP A 107 -6.96 -5.19 -5.20
CA ASP A 107 -7.12 -5.46 -3.77
C ASP A 107 -5.91 -4.94 -3.02
N VAL A 108 -4.71 -5.09 -3.61
CA VAL A 108 -3.48 -4.44 -3.09
C VAL A 108 -3.60 -2.91 -3.06
N LEU A 109 -4.23 -2.30 -4.07
CA LEU A 109 -4.48 -0.85 -4.04
C LEU A 109 -5.48 -0.45 -2.94
N LYS A 110 -6.51 -1.26 -2.69
CA LYS A 110 -7.47 -1.01 -1.60
C LYS A 110 -6.82 -1.10 -0.24
N ASP A 111 -6.05 -2.16 0.00
CA ASP A 111 -5.29 -2.35 1.25
C ASP A 111 -4.40 -1.12 1.53
N ALA A 112 -3.70 -0.62 0.52
CA ALA A 112 -2.84 0.56 0.64
C ALA A 112 -3.62 1.84 0.98
N LEU A 113 -4.82 2.02 0.41
CA LEU A 113 -5.69 3.17 0.73
C LEU A 113 -6.27 3.08 2.15
N GLU A 114 -6.60 1.88 2.60
CA GLU A 114 -7.05 1.63 3.98
C GLU A 114 -5.92 1.92 4.97
N ASN A 115 -4.70 1.45 4.69
CA ASN A 115 -3.52 1.75 5.49
C ASN A 115 -3.24 3.26 5.57
N LEU A 116 -3.35 3.98 4.44
CA LEU A 116 -3.22 5.44 4.41
C LEU A 116 -4.25 6.13 5.31
N THR A 117 -5.50 5.66 5.27
CA THR A 117 -6.58 6.18 6.11
C THR A 117 -6.28 5.97 7.59
N GLN A 118 -5.81 4.78 7.97
CA GLN A 118 -5.42 4.47 9.35
C GLN A 118 -4.25 5.33 9.84
N MET A 119 -3.24 5.56 8.99
CA MET A 119 -2.14 6.47 9.31
C MET A 119 -2.64 7.89 9.59
N CYS A 120 -3.52 8.43 8.74
CA CYS A 120 -4.11 9.75 8.97
C CYS A 120 -4.90 9.82 10.27
N GLN A 121 -5.66 8.77 10.62
CA GLN A 121 -6.41 8.70 11.87
C GLN A 121 -5.48 8.67 13.10
N LEU A 122 -4.38 7.92 13.03
CA LEU A 122 -3.39 7.84 14.09
C LEU A 122 -2.72 9.20 14.34
N VAL A 123 -2.32 9.88 13.27
CA VAL A 123 -1.74 11.23 13.36
C VAL A 123 -2.73 12.20 13.99
N ARG A 124 -3.99 12.18 13.54
CA ARG A 124 -5.04 13.05 14.11
C ARG A 124 -5.29 12.77 15.59
N SER A 125 -5.34 11.50 15.99
CA SER A 125 -5.55 11.10 17.39
C SER A 125 -4.40 11.56 18.28
N THR A 126 -3.16 11.34 17.84
CA THR A 126 -1.96 11.73 18.59
C THR A 126 -1.87 13.25 18.71
N PHE A 127 -2.07 13.97 17.60
CA PHE A 127 -2.08 15.41 17.59
C PHE A 127 -3.18 15.99 18.49
N GLY A 128 -4.40 15.46 18.41
CA GLY A 128 -5.52 15.87 19.27
C GLY A 128 -5.18 15.78 20.75
N LYS A 129 -4.62 14.64 21.20
CA LYS A 129 -4.17 14.44 22.59
C LYS A 129 -3.15 15.50 23.00
N THR A 130 -2.12 15.71 22.18
CA THR A 130 -1.07 16.70 22.48
C THR A 130 -1.59 18.13 22.56
N VAL A 131 -2.59 18.48 21.74
CA VAL A 131 -3.22 19.80 21.73
C VAL A 131 -4.07 20.01 22.98
N ASP A 132 -4.82 18.99 23.40
CA ASP A 132 -5.65 19.06 24.61
C ASP A 132 -4.78 19.13 25.87
N ASP A 133 -3.72 18.33 25.94
CA ASP A 133 -2.72 18.40 27.02
C ASP A 133 -2.05 19.78 27.10
N PHE A 134 -1.79 20.41 25.94
CA PHE A 134 -1.22 21.76 25.90
C PHE A 134 -2.20 22.84 26.38
N LYS A 135 -3.50 22.73 26.05
CA LYS A 135 -4.52 23.68 26.52
C LYS A 135 -4.67 23.63 28.04
N VAL A 136 -4.68 22.43 28.64
CA VAL A 136 -4.78 22.26 30.11
C VAL A 136 -3.58 22.85 30.83
N LYS A 137 -2.37 22.77 30.25
CA LYS A 137 -1.14 23.30 30.86
C LYS A 137 -1.01 24.82 30.79
N ASN A 138 -1.71 25.50 29.88
CA ASN A 138 -1.60 26.95 29.65
C ASN A 138 -2.87 27.72 30.08
N GLN A 139 -3.78 27.07 30.80
CA GLN A 139 -4.82 27.71 31.61
C GLN A 139 -4.38 27.77 33.07
#